data_AF-A0A316JLE2-F1
#
_entry.id   AF-A0A316JLE2-F1
#
_cell.length_a   1.000
_cell.length_b   1.000
_cell.length_c   1.000
_cell.angle_alpha   90.00
_cell.angle_beta   90.00
_cell.angle_gamma   90.00
#
_symmetry.space_group_name_H-M   'P 1'
#
loop_
_entity.id
_entity.type
_entity.pdbx_description
1 polymer ?
#
loop_
_entity_poly.entity_id
_entity_poly.type
_entity_poly.pdbx_seq_one_letter_code
_entity_poly.pdbx_strand_id
1 'polypeptide(L)'
;MRLPLLLLAAGLLLAGCQGGERRDNEAQIERLNRLELRLQQLEQRQANPGGVDTSDPTGKAPAGPVKSLTFRTDSADDRLRIYWADGSTSDLPCTKEQGTWACG
;
A
#
# COMPACT_ATOMS: atom_id res chain seq x y z
N MET A 1 -49.69 -27.51 -43.49
CA MET A 1 -48.71 -26.40 -43.47
C MET A 1 -48.56 -25.87 -42.04
N ARG A 2 -47.83 -26.56 -41.14
CA ARG A 2 -47.61 -26.11 -39.74
C ARG A 2 -46.20 -26.41 -39.21
N LEU A 3 -45.27 -26.80 -40.09
CA LEU A 3 -43.87 -27.06 -39.72
C LEU A 3 -42.99 -25.78 -39.56
N PRO A 4 -43.19 -24.67 -40.30
CA PRO A 4 -42.23 -23.56 -40.26
C PRO A 4 -42.36 -22.72 -38.98
N LEU A 5 -43.50 -22.77 -38.29
CA LEU A 5 -43.74 -21.99 -37.07
C LEU A 5 -42.99 -22.53 -35.84
N LEU A 6 -42.79 -23.85 -35.78
CA LEU A 6 -42.07 -24.51 -34.68
C LEU A 6 -40.55 -24.29 -34.75
N LEU A 7 -39.99 -24.13 -35.96
CA LEU A 7 -38.57 -23.88 -36.16
C LEU A 7 -38.15 -22.44 -35.80
N LEU A 8 -39.03 -21.44 -35.99
CA LEU A 8 -38.74 -20.07 -35.58
C LEU A 8 -38.70 -19.91 -34.04
N ALA A 9 -39.58 -20.60 -33.31
CA ALA A 9 -39.65 -20.50 -31.85
C ALA A 9 -38.38 -21.04 -31.16
N ALA A 10 -37.73 -22.05 -31.74
CA ALA A 10 -36.49 -22.62 -31.21
C ALA A 10 -35.29 -21.67 -31.35
N GLY A 11 -35.22 -20.85 -32.41
CA GLY A 11 -34.13 -19.90 -32.64
C GLY A 11 -34.11 -18.71 -31.66
N LEU A 12 -35.28 -18.25 -31.21
CA LEU A 12 -35.41 -17.13 -30.26
C LEU A 12 -34.98 -17.52 -28.83
N LEU A 13 -35.11 -18.79 -28.44
CA LEU A 13 -34.68 -19.28 -27.13
C LEU A 13 -33.14 -19.35 -27.00
N LEU A 14 -32.42 -19.63 -28.09
CA LEU A 14 -30.95 -19.65 -28.10
C LEU A 14 -30.34 -18.24 -28.09
N ALA A 15 -31.01 -17.24 -28.69
CA ALA A 15 -30.51 -15.87 -28.72
C ALA A 15 -30.59 -15.14 -27.35
N GLY A 16 -31.43 -15.61 -26.42
CA GLY A 16 -31.62 -15.01 -25.10
C GLY A 16 -30.59 -15.41 -24.03
N CYS A 17 -30.00 -16.62 -24.13
CA CYS A 17 -29.06 -17.12 -23.11
C CYS A 17 -27.65 -16.52 -23.20
N GLN A 18 -27.23 -16.12 -24.40
CA GLN A 18 -25.90 -15.57 -24.69
C GLN A 18 -25.66 -14.14 -24.14
N GLY A 19 -26.71 -13.42 -23.74
CA GLY A 19 -26.59 -12.07 -23.17
C GLY A 19 -26.13 -12.05 -21.70
N GLY A 20 -26.44 -13.11 -20.93
CA GLY A 20 -26.07 -13.22 -19.52
C GLY A 20 -24.58 -13.49 -19.33
N GLU A 21 -24.06 -14.51 -20.03
CA GLU A 21 -22.63 -14.85 -20.00
C GLU A 21 -21.73 -13.71 -20.49
N ARG A 22 -22.21 -12.91 -21.46
CA ARG A 22 -21.47 -11.74 -21.95
C ARG A 22 -21.37 -10.63 -20.89
N ARG A 23 -22.45 -10.38 -20.15
CA ARG A 23 -22.48 -9.39 -19.06
C ARG A 23 -21.65 -9.85 -17.85
N ASP A 24 -21.71 -11.13 -17.50
CA ASP A 24 -20.91 -11.68 -16.40
C ASP A 24 -19.42 -11.66 -16.73
N ASN A 25 -19.04 -11.97 -17.97
CA ASN A 25 -17.66 -11.82 -18.45
C ASN A 25 -17.19 -10.36 -18.39
N GLU A 26 -18.01 -9.40 -18.80
CA GLU A 26 -17.68 -7.97 -18.75
C GLU A 26 -17.48 -7.48 -17.32
N ALA A 27 -18.36 -7.88 -16.39
CA ALA A 27 -18.21 -7.59 -14.97
C ALA A 27 -16.98 -8.25 -14.33
N GLN A 28 -16.59 -9.44 -14.82
CA GLN A 28 -15.38 -10.13 -14.37
C GLN A 28 -14.11 -9.44 -14.87
N ILE A 29 -14.08 -9.00 -16.12
CA ILE A 29 -12.97 -8.23 -16.70
C ILE A 29 -12.75 -6.92 -15.94
N GLU A 30 -13.83 -6.21 -15.60
CA GLU A 30 -13.74 -4.97 -14.81
C GLU A 30 -13.14 -5.21 -13.41
N ARG A 31 -13.50 -6.31 -12.76
CA ARG A 31 -12.91 -6.70 -11.47
C ARG A 31 -11.42 -7.00 -11.60
N LEU A 32 -11.02 -7.69 -12.67
CA LEU A 32 -9.61 -8.00 -12.94
C LEU A 32 -8.80 -6.72 -13.20
N ASN A 33 -9.30 -5.82 -14.05
CA ASN A 33 -8.65 -4.53 -14.32
C ASN A 33 -8.45 -3.70 -13.04
N ARG A 34 -9.45 -3.68 -12.15
CA ARG A 34 -9.34 -2.98 -10.86
C ARG A 34 -8.28 -3.62 -9.96
N LEU A 35 -8.15 -4.95 -9.96
CA LEU A 35 -7.13 -5.65 -9.18
C LEU A 35 -5.73 -5.36 -9.72
N GLU A 36 -5.57 -5.40 -11.05
CA GLU A 36 -4.30 -5.13 -11.71
C GLU A 36 -3.81 -3.70 -11.46
N LEU A 37 -4.71 -2.72 -11.57
CA LEU A 37 -4.39 -1.32 -11.22
C LEU A 37 -3.95 -1.18 -9.75
N ARG A 38 -4.62 -1.87 -8.82
CA ARG A 38 -4.26 -1.83 -7.39
C ARG A 38 -2.91 -2.49 -7.13
N LEU A 39 -2.63 -3.62 -7.79
CA LEU A 39 -1.33 -4.28 -7.70
C LEU A 39 -0.23 -3.36 -8.21
N GLN A 40 -0.41 -2.75 -9.38
CA GLN A 40 0.57 -1.82 -9.95
C GLN A 40 0.83 -0.62 -9.02
N GLN A 41 -0.22 -0.07 -8.39
CA GLN A 41 -0.07 1.00 -7.39
C GLN A 41 0.66 0.56 -6.12
N LEU A 42 0.52 -0.71 -5.72
CA LEU A 42 1.21 -1.26 -4.56
C LEU A 42 2.67 -1.55 -4.90
N GLU A 43 2.95 -2.15 -6.06
CA GLU A 43 4.29 -2.37 -6.58
C GLU A 43 5.05 -1.06 -6.72
N GLN A 44 4.41 -0.02 -7.27
CA GLN A 44 5.03 1.30 -7.40
C GLN A 44 5.35 1.93 -6.03
N ARG A 45 4.47 1.77 -5.02
CA ARG A 45 4.73 2.24 -3.65
C ARG A 45 5.83 1.45 -2.96
N GLN A 46 5.92 0.14 -3.19
CA GLN A 46 6.98 -0.69 -2.65
C GLN A 46 8.33 -0.45 -3.35
N ALA A 47 8.31 -0.20 -4.66
CA ALA A 47 9.51 0.13 -5.43
C ALA A 47 10.05 1.53 -5.09
N ASN A 48 9.21 2.43 -4.61
CA ASN A 48 9.62 3.76 -4.16
C ASN A 48 9.16 4.06 -2.71
N PRO A 49 9.74 3.36 -1.70
CA PRO A 49 9.37 3.55 -0.31
C PRO A 49 9.81 4.92 0.25
N GLY A 50 10.65 5.66 -0.49
CA GLY A 50 11.09 7.02 -0.18
C GLY A 50 10.30 8.14 -0.90
N GLY A 51 9.22 7.82 -1.61
CA GLY A 51 8.49 8.76 -2.48
C GLY A 51 7.64 9.84 -1.80
N VAL A 52 7.59 9.88 -0.47
CA VAL A 52 7.19 11.09 0.25
C VAL A 52 8.39 11.49 1.08
N ASP A 53 9.21 12.37 0.50
CA ASP A 53 10.28 13.03 1.21
C ASP A 53 9.64 13.95 2.26
N THR A 54 9.35 13.37 3.43
CA THR A 54 8.93 14.07 4.64
C THR A 54 10.14 14.66 5.37
N SER A 55 11.34 14.55 4.79
CA SER A 55 12.56 15.16 5.31
C SER A 55 12.40 16.67 5.31
N ASP A 56 12.24 17.22 6.50
CA ASP A 56 12.35 18.64 6.73
C ASP A 56 13.79 19.08 6.38
N PRO A 57 13.99 19.96 5.38
CA PRO A 57 15.33 20.44 5.00
C PRO A 57 16.03 21.22 6.12
N THR A 58 15.36 21.50 7.24
CA THR A 58 15.98 22.10 8.44
C THR A 58 16.70 21.10 9.36
N GLY A 59 16.85 19.84 8.96
CA GLY A 59 17.72 18.88 9.64
C GLY A 59 17.06 18.13 10.81
N LYS A 60 15.72 18.08 10.85
CA LYS A 60 15.01 17.16 11.74
C LYS A 60 14.95 15.77 11.11
N ALA A 61 15.09 14.77 11.97
CA ALA A 61 15.06 13.33 11.71
C ALA A 61 14.21 12.93 10.48
N PRO A 62 14.74 12.12 9.55
CA PRO A 62 14.00 11.69 8.37
C PRO A 62 12.73 10.98 8.81
N ALA A 63 11.58 11.47 8.37
CA ALA A 63 10.26 11.02 8.80
C ALA A 63 9.83 9.73 8.08
N GLY A 64 10.75 8.75 8.06
CA GLY A 64 10.48 7.36 7.71
C GLY A 64 10.12 6.52 8.95
N PRO A 65 9.63 5.29 8.77
CA PRO A 65 9.36 4.41 9.90
C PRO A 65 10.65 4.09 10.66
N VAL A 66 10.55 4.03 12.00
CA VAL A 66 11.66 3.63 12.87
C VAL A 66 11.90 2.13 12.70
N LYS A 67 13.15 1.76 12.37
CA LYS A 67 13.59 0.37 12.27
C LYS A 67 13.99 -0.19 13.63
N SER A 68 14.78 0.55 14.39
CA SER A 68 15.22 0.18 15.73
C SER A 68 15.71 1.39 16.53
N LEU A 69 15.81 1.23 17.85
CA LEU A 69 16.29 2.24 18.77
C LEU A 69 17.41 1.66 19.65
N THR A 70 18.42 2.48 19.98
CA THR A 70 19.41 2.15 21.00
C THR A 70 19.49 3.28 22.00
N PHE A 71 19.23 2.96 23.27
CA PHE A 71 19.33 3.91 24.36
C PHE A 71 20.55 3.59 25.21
N ARG A 72 21.47 4.56 25.32
CA ARG A 72 22.69 4.45 26.11
C ARG A 72 22.55 5.35 27.33
N THR A 73 22.40 4.71 28.49
CA THR A 73 22.54 5.34 29.80
C THR A 73 23.85 4.86 30.40
N ASP A 74 24.47 5.65 31.26
CA ASP A 74 25.71 5.29 32.00
C ASP A 74 27.01 5.61 31.28
N SER A 75 26.97 6.50 30.27
CA SER A 75 28.19 7.09 29.69
C SER A 75 28.22 8.59 29.93
N ALA A 76 29.36 9.25 29.70
CA ALA A 76 29.45 10.71 29.84
C ALA A 76 28.52 11.47 28.88
N ASP A 77 27.95 10.79 27.88
CA ASP A 77 26.98 11.29 26.89
C ASP A 77 25.80 10.30 26.82
N ASP A 78 24.76 10.53 27.62
CA ASP A 78 23.52 9.76 27.53
C ASP A 78 22.81 10.09 26.22
N ARG A 79 22.50 9.07 25.42
CA ARG A 79 22.05 9.29 24.04
C ARG A 79 21.06 8.25 23.56
N LEU A 80 20.06 8.73 22.82
CA LEU A 80 19.13 7.90 22.05
C LEU A 80 19.54 7.93 20.58
N ARG A 81 19.91 6.77 20.03
CA ARG A 81 20.15 6.59 18.60
C ARG A 81 18.92 5.95 17.94
N ILE A 82 18.43 6.58 16.89
CA ILE A 82 17.34 6.09 16.05
C ILE A 82 17.91 5.57 14.74
N TYR A 83 17.56 4.34 14.37
CA TYR A 83 17.84 3.77 13.06
C TYR A 83 16.55 3.81 12.24
N TRP A 84 16.60 4.49 11.11
CA TRP A 84 15.44 4.66 10.22
C TRP A 84 15.39 3.53 9.20
N ALA A 85 14.22 3.32 8.60
CA ALA A 85 14.04 2.27 7.59
C ALA A 85 14.82 2.54 6.29
N ASP A 86 15.15 3.80 5.99
CA ASP A 86 15.98 4.21 4.85
C ASP A 86 17.49 3.96 5.08
N GLY A 87 17.86 3.50 6.28
CA GLY A 87 19.25 3.23 6.67
C GLY A 87 19.98 4.43 7.29
N SER A 88 19.36 5.61 7.34
CA SER A 88 19.91 6.76 8.04
C SER A 88 19.83 6.59 9.56
N THR A 89 20.54 7.45 10.29
CA THR A 89 20.55 7.45 11.75
C THR A 89 20.43 8.84 12.33
N SER A 90 19.71 8.98 13.45
CA SER A 90 19.67 10.21 14.26
C SER A 90 20.19 9.95 15.67
N ASP A 91 21.02 10.85 16.17
CA ASP A 91 21.58 10.81 17.53
C ASP A 91 21.00 11.97 18.33
N LEU A 92 20.25 11.67 19.39
CA LEU A 92 19.57 12.63 20.24
C LEU A 92 20.19 12.63 21.64
N PRO A 93 20.81 13.74 22.09
CA PRO A 93 21.32 13.84 23.45
C PRO A 93 20.15 13.75 24.43
N CYS A 94 20.36 13.06 25.55
CA CYS A 94 19.33 12.83 26.55
C CYS A 94 19.70 13.45 27.89
N THR A 95 18.72 14.05 28.56
CA THR A 95 18.82 14.48 29.96
C THR A 95 17.81 13.74 30.81
N LYS A 96 18.15 13.49 32.08
CA LYS A 96 17.24 12.87 33.05
C LYS A 96 16.60 13.93 33.92
N GLU A 97 15.31 14.15 33.74
CA GLU A 97 14.52 15.12 34.50
C GLU A 97 13.44 14.39 35.30
N GLN A 98 13.51 14.48 36.63
CA GLN A 98 12.50 13.93 37.55
C GLN A 98 12.20 12.42 37.31
N GLY A 99 13.22 11.65 36.90
CA GLY A 99 13.08 10.22 36.61
C GLY A 99 12.65 9.88 35.17
N THR A 100 12.35 10.88 34.35
CA THR A 100 12.02 10.74 32.92
C THR A 100 13.22 11.14 32.06
N TRP A 101 13.46 10.43 30.95
CA TRP A 101 14.47 10.82 29.97
C TRP A 101 13.85 11.68 28.87
N ALA A 102 14.37 12.89 28.69
CA ALA A 102 14.04 13.77 27.60
C ALA A 102 15.19 13.77 26.58
N CYS A 103 14.91 13.44 25.32
CA CYS A 103 15.92 13.36 24.26
C CYS A 103 15.49 14.22 23.07
N GLY A 104 16.35 15.13 22.59
CA GLY A 104 15.98 16.06 21.52
C GLY A 104 17.09 16.99 21.05
#